data_AF-A0A1M2VBN2-F1
#
_entry.id   AF-A0A1M2VBN2-F1
#
_cell.length_a   1.000
_cell.length_b   1.000
_cell.length_c   1.000
_cell.angle_alpha   90.00
_cell.angle_beta   90.00
_cell.angle_gamma   90.00
#
_symmetry.space_group_name_H-M   'P 1'
#
loop_
_entity.id
_entity.type
_entity.pdbx_description
1 polymer ?
#
loop_
_entity_poly.entity_id
_entity_poly.type
_entity_poly.pdbx_seq_one_letter_code
_entity_poly.pdbx_strand_id
1 'polypeptide(L)'
;MAVVPSKRLRNKIAGFTTHLMKRIQRGPVRGISFKLQEEERERKDNYVPEVSALDPTANPLEIDPDTKDLLHSLNFDSIPHTVVQIQHQQPERGPRRERRNVPGAGRT
;
A
#
# COMPACT_ATOMS: atom_id res chain seq x y z
N MET A 1 18.91 30.04 -15.64
CA MET A 1 17.76 30.82 -16.16
C MET A 1 17.58 30.44 -17.63
N ALA A 2 16.36 30.11 -18.06
CA ALA A 2 16.14 29.59 -19.42
C ALA A 2 15.94 30.74 -20.43
N VAL A 3 16.59 30.64 -21.60
CA VAL A 3 16.39 31.59 -22.71
C VAL A 3 15.19 31.13 -23.53
N VAL A 4 14.08 31.87 -23.45
CA VAL A 4 12.83 31.55 -24.18
C VAL A 4 12.59 32.63 -25.25
N PRO A 5 12.57 32.26 -26.55
CA PRO A 5 12.55 33.21 -27.66
C PRO A 5 11.18 33.88 -27.85
N SER A 6 10.07 33.19 -27.54
CA SER A 6 8.73 33.75 -27.73
C SER A 6 8.14 34.35 -26.46
N LYS A 7 7.65 35.59 -26.57
CA LYS A 7 6.99 36.33 -25.46
C LYS A 7 5.78 35.58 -24.92
N ARG A 8 4.96 34.98 -25.80
CA ARG A 8 3.76 34.22 -25.41
C ARG A 8 4.13 32.99 -24.57
N LEU A 9 5.16 32.24 -24.95
CA LEU A 9 5.60 31.06 -24.21
C LEU A 9 6.21 31.44 -22.86
N ARG A 10 7.03 32.51 -22.83
CA ARG A 10 7.59 33.05 -21.59
C ARG A 10 6.48 33.40 -20.58
N ASN A 11 5.43 34.08 -21.03
CA ASN A 11 4.31 34.45 -20.17
C ASN A 11 3.54 33.23 -19.65
N LYS A 12 3.33 32.21 -20.49
CA LYS A 12 2.72 30.94 -20.06
C LYS A 12 3.57 30.23 -19.00
N ILE A 13 4.89 30.15 -19.21
CA ILE A 13 5.81 29.54 -18.25
C ILE A 13 5.79 30.32 -16.93
N ALA A 14 5.92 31.65 -16.98
CA ALA A 14 5.88 32.50 -15.80
C ALA A 14 4.56 32.35 -15.01
N GLY A 15 3.42 32.29 -15.71
CA GLY A 15 2.11 32.05 -15.09
C GLY A 15 2.03 30.68 -14.42
N PHE A 16 2.52 29.63 -15.09
CA PHE A 16 2.56 28.29 -14.51
C PHE A 16 3.49 28.22 -13.29
N THR A 17 4.68 28.81 -13.36
CA THR A 17 5.63 28.85 -12.25
C THR A 17 5.06 29.59 -11.05
N THR A 18 4.41 30.74 -11.23
CA THR A 18 3.78 31.47 -10.11
C THR A 18 2.63 30.70 -9.49
N HIS A 19 1.78 30.05 -10.30
CA HIS A 19 0.74 29.17 -9.80
C HIS A 19 1.32 27.98 -9.03
N LEU A 20 2.42 27.41 -9.51
CA LEU A 20 3.09 26.29 -8.88
C LEU A 20 3.70 26.67 -7.52
N MET A 21 4.39 27.81 -7.44
CA MET A 21 4.98 28.29 -6.19
C MET A 21 3.90 28.50 -5.10
N LYS A 22 2.72 29.02 -5.48
CA LYS A 22 1.57 29.13 -4.56
C LYS A 22 1.06 27.78 -4.07
N ARG A 23 1.16 26.72 -4.88
CA ARG A 23 0.76 25.37 -4.47
C ARG A 23 1.78 24.75 -3.52
N ILE A 24 3.07 24.96 -3.74
CA ILE A 24 4.14 24.49 -2.85
C ILE A 24 3.97 25.07 -1.44
N GLN A 25 3.58 26.33 -1.32
CA GLN A 25 3.28 26.96 -0.02
C GLN A 25 2.10 26.31 0.71
N ARG A 26 1.14 25.72 -0.01
CA ARG A 26 -0.02 25.03 0.58
C ARG A 26 0.28 23.58 0.95
N GLY A 27 1.31 22.98 0.36
CA GLY A 27 1.68 21.59 0.62
C GLY A 27 2.47 20.94 -0.52
N PRO A 28 2.73 19.63 -0.41
CA PRO A 28 3.49 18.88 -1.40
C PRO A 28 2.74 18.82 -2.74
N VAL A 29 3.49 19.03 -3.84
CA VAL A 29 2.92 19.00 -5.20
C VAL A 29 3.45 17.76 -5.93
N ARG A 30 2.53 16.89 -6.36
CA ARG A 30 2.87 15.67 -7.13
C ARG A 30 3.72 16.00 -8.37
N GLY A 31 4.81 15.25 -8.55
CA GLY A 31 5.69 15.35 -9.72
C GLY A 31 6.76 16.43 -9.63
N ILE A 32 6.91 17.09 -8.47
CA ILE A 32 7.96 18.07 -8.22
C ILE A 32 8.65 17.70 -6.91
N SER A 33 9.95 17.46 -6.99
CA SER A 33 10.81 17.31 -5.82
C SER A 33 11.32 18.67 -5.38
N PHE A 34 11.24 18.93 -4.07
CA PHE A 34 11.91 20.07 -3.44
C PHE A 34 12.80 19.51 -2.34
N LYS A 35 14.10 19.77 -2.43
CA LYS A 35 15.11 19.15 -1.56
C LYS A 35 14.78 19.25 -0.06
N LEU A 36 14.22 20.39 0.36
CA LEU A 36 13.80 20.59 1.76
C LEU A 36 12.66 19.66 2.18
N GLN A 37 11.70 19.39 1.29
CA GLN A 37 10.60 18.45 1.54
C GLN A 37 11.10 17.00 1.59
N GLU A 38 12.15 16.69 0.82
CA GLU A 38 12.78 15.36 0.83
C GLU A 38 13.53 15.12 2.15
N GLU A 39 14.31 16.09 2.64
CA GLU A 39 15.03 15.96 3.92
C GLU A 39 14.09 15.89 5.14
N GLU A 40 12.99 16.65 5.16
CA GLU A 40 11.96 16.52 6.22
C GLU A 40 11.24 15.17 6.14
N ARG A 41 10.93 14.71 4.93
CA ARG A 41 10.32 13.40 4.73
C ARG A 41 11.26 12.29 5.18
N GLU A 42 12.55 12.37 4.84
CA GLU A 42 13.55 11.39 5.24
C GLU A 42 13.74 11.34 6.76
N ARG A 43 13.69 12.49 7.45
CA ARG A 43 13.70 12.53 8.93
C ARG A 43 12.45 11.89 9.53
N LYS A 44 11.29 12.05 8.90
CA LYS A 44 10.02 11.46 9.37
C LYS A 44 9.92 9.97 9.05
N ASP A 45 10.35 9.55 7.87
CA ASP A 45 10.31 8.16 7.43
C ASP A 45 11.37 7.32 8.20
N ASN A 46 12.50 7.92 8.59
CA ASN A 46 13.51 7.29 9.47
C ASN A 46 13.22 7.48 10.97
N TYR A 47 12.03 7.96 11.35
CA TYR A 47 11.68 8.09 12.74
C TYR A 47 11.53 6.71 13.38
N VAL A 48 12.45 6.37 14.29
CA VAL A 48 12.37 5.16 15.11
C VAL A 48 11.63 5.51 16.40
N PRO A 49 10.42 4.98 16.63
CA PRO A 49 9.70 5.21 17.87
C PRO A 49 10.38 4.51 19.05
N GLU A 50 10.17 5.01 20.27
CA GLU A 50 10.71 4.37 21.49
C GLU A 50 10.12 2.98 21.74
N VAL A 51 8.85 2.77 21.36
CA VAL A 51 8.16 1.49 21.45
C VAL A 51 7.80 1.04 20.04
N SER A 52 8.22 -0.17 19.67
CA SER A 52 7.85 -0.76 18.39
C SER A 52 6.35 -1.03 18.36
N ALA A 53 5.67 -0.65 17.28
CA ALA A 53 4.26 -1.01 17.08
C ALA A 53 4.05 -2.54 17.03
N LEU A 54 5.11 -3.31 16.78
CA LEU A 54 5.12 -4.77 16.71
C LEU A 54 5.73 -5.41 17.97
N ASP A 55 5.91 -4.66 19.06
CA ASP A 55 6.48 -5.21 20.28
C ASP A 55 5.61 -6.37 20.81
N PRO A 56 6.10 -7.63 20.76
CA PRO A 56 5.32 -8.80 21.19
C PRO A 56 5.16 -8.85 22.72
N THR A 57 5.84 -7.98 23.48
CA THR A 57 5.68 -7.90 24.94
C THR A 57 4.44 -7.10 25.34
N ALA A 58 3.99 -6.15 24.52
CA ALA A 58 2.83 -5.31 24.80
C ALA A 58 1.52 -5.95 24.29
N ASN A 59 1.56 -6.66 23.16
CA ASN A 59 0.43 -7.37 22.59
C ASN A 59 0.86 -8.79 22.15
N PRO A 60 0.20 -9.87 22.61
CA PRO A 60 0.49 -11.22 22.14
C PRO A 60 0.24 -11.34 20.63
N LEU A 61 1.12 -12.05 19.92
CA LEU A 61 0.96 -12.30 18.48
C LEU A 61 -0.24 -13.22 18.23
N GLU A 62 -1.17 -12.81 17.38
CA GLU A 62 -2.26 -13.67 16.92
C GLU A 62 -1.75 -14.63 15.85
N ILE A 63 -1.84 -15.94 16.12
CA ILE A 63 -1.37 -16.98 15.22
C ILE A 63 -2.45 -18.02 14.93
N ASP A 64 -2.34 -18.65 13.76
CA ASP A 64 -3.14 -19.80 13.38
C ASP A 64 -2.69 -21.09 14.10
N PRO A 65 -3.56 -22.11 14.19
CA PRO A 65 -3.19 -23.41 14.75
C PRO A 65 -2.00 -24.05 14.03
N ASP A 66 -1.94 -23.99 12.70
CA ASP A 66 -0.83 -24.56 11.94
C ASP A 66 0.51 -23.86 12.24
N THR A 67 0.46 -22.54 12.46
CA THR A 67 1.63 -21.73 12.82
C THR A 67 2.11 -22.04 14.24
N LYS A 68 1.21 -22.42 15.16
CA LYS A 68 1.57 -22.90 16.49
C LYS A 68 2.38 -24.20 16.42
N ASP A 69 1.93 -25.15 15.60
CA ASP A 69 2.63 -26.43 15.44
C ASP A 69 4.02 -26.24 14.81
N LEU A 70 4.13 -25.28 13.88
CA LEU A 70 5.43 -24.85 13.34
C LEU A 70 6.34 -24.28 14.44
N LEU A 71 5.86 -23.37 15.27
CA LEU A 71 6.64 -22.81 16.38
C LEU A 71 7.12 -23.90 17.35
N HIS A 72 6.29 -24.90 17.61
CA HIS A 72 6.64 -26.04 18.44
C HIS A 72 7.75 -26.90 17.81
N SER A 73 7.67 -27.15 16.50
CA SER A 73 8.68 -27.92 15.76
C SER A 73 10.05 -27.23 15.69
N LEU A 74 10.06 -25.90 15.79
CA LEU A 74 11.26 -25.06 15.77
C LEU A 74 11.74 -24.69 17.19
N ASN A 75 11.11 -25.23 18.23
CA ASN A 75 11.40 -24.98 19.63
C ASN A 75 11.25 -23.51 20.06
N PHE A 76 10.33 -22.76 19.46
CA PHE A 76 10.04 -21.35 19.77
C PHE A 76 8.82 -21.15 20.69
N ASP A 77 8.51 -22.14 21.55
CA ASP A 77 7.34 -22.13 22.44
C ASP A 77 7.31 -20.99 23.47
N SER A 78 8.46 -20.36 23.75
CA SER A 78 8.59 -19.28 24.72
C SER A 78 8.11 -17.91 24.23
N ILE A 79 7.72 -17.79 22.96
CA ILE A 79 7.22 -16.53 22.39
C ILE A 79 5.76 -16.33 22.81
N PRO A 80 5.36 -15.19 23.40
CA PRO A 80 3.98 -14.92 23.76
C PRO A 80 3.08 -14.80 22.51
N HIS A 81 2.08 -15.67 22.42
CA HIS A 81 1.15 -15.73 21.29
C HIS A 81 -0.27 -16.14 21.74
N THR A 82 -1.28 -15.77 20.95
CA THR A 82 -2.68 -16.13 21.12
C THR A 82 -3.15 -16.84 19.85
N VAL A 83 -3.85 -17.98 19.99
CA VAL A 83 -4.34 -18.74 18.83
C VAL A 83 -5.70 -18.21 18.41
N VAL A 84 -5.84 -17.80 17.14
CA VAL A 84 -7.10 -17.35 16.54
C VAL A 84 -7.51 -18.30 15.42
N GLN A 85 -8.80 -18.61 15.30
CA GLN A 85 -9.33 -19.43 14.21
C GLN A 85 -9.78 -18.51 13.07
N ILE A 86 -8.99 -18.42 12.00
CA ILE A 86 -9.38 -17.63 10.81
C ILE A 86 -10.59 -18.29 10.14
N GLN A 87 -11.76 -17.66 10.26
CA GLN A 87 -12.92 -18.00 9.44
C GLN A 87 -12.66 -17.53 8.02
N HIS A 88 -12.25 -18.46 7.16
CA HIS A 88 -12.20 -18.23 5.72
C HIS A 88 -13.64 -17.99 5.25
N GLN A 89 -14.02 -16.73 5.03
CA GLN A 89 -15.24 -16.39 4.32
C GLN A 89 -15.11 -16.90 2.90
N GLN A 90 -15.60 -18.12 2.66
CA GLN A 90 -15.67 -18.68 1.33
C GLN A 90 -16.72 -17.86 0.57
N PRO A 91 -16.37 -17.12 -0.50
CA PRO A 91 -17.38 -16.45 -1.30
C PRO A 91 -18.27 -17.54 -1.90
N GLU A 92 -19.53 -17.59 -1.45
CA GLU A 92 -20.60 -18.42 -1.99
C GLU A 92 -20.60 -18.27 -3.51
N ARG A 93 -20.02 -19.25 -4.20
CA ARG A 93 -20.06 -19.31 -5.66
C ARG A 93 -21.49 -19.62 -6.03
N GLY A 94 -22.25 -18.58 -6.39
CA GLY A 94 -23.65 -18.68 -6.79
C GLY A 94 -23.90 -19.78 -7.83
N PRO A 95 -25.14 -20.31 -7.90
CA PRO A 95 -25.44 -21.55 -8.58
C PRO A 95 -24.99 -21.51 -10.04
N ARG A 96 -24.13 -22.48 -10.40
CA ARG A 96 -23.59 -22.66 -11.75
C ARG A 96 -24.76 -22.91 -12.70
N ARG A 97 -25.13 -21.89 -13.48
CA ARG A 97 -26.16 -21.99 -14.52
C ARG A 97 -25.86 -23.19 -15.41
N GLU A 98 -26.76 -24.16 -15.36
CA GLU A 98 -26.74 -25.39 -16.16
C GLU A 98 -26.64 -25.01 -17.64
N ARG A 99 -25.61 -25.53 -18.32
CA ARG A 99 -25.36 -25.20 -19.72
C ARG A 99 -26.51 -25.77 -20.55
N ARG A 100 -27.22 -24.89 -21.25
CA ARG A 100 -28.33 -25.23 -22.14
C ARG A 100 -27.85 -26.23 -23.20
N ASN A 101 -28.47 -27.40 -23.25
CA ASN A 101 -28.16 -28.43 -24.25
C ASN A 101 -28.44 -27.88 -25.65
N VAL A 102 -27.45 -27.88 -26.55
CA VAL A 102 -27.61 -27.43 -27.95
C VAL A 102 -27.88 -28.67 -28.80
N PRO A 103 -29.08 -28.85 -29.38
CA PRO A 103 -29.37 -30.00 -30.22
C PRO A 103 -28.72 -29.79 -31.60
N GLY A 104 -27.89 -30.74 -32.04
CA GLY A 104 -27.36 -30.77 -33.40
C GLY A 104 -25.89 -31.17 -33.56
N ALA A 105 -25.13 -31.29 -32.47
CA ALA A 105 -23.73 -31.75 -32.54
C ALA A 105 -23.66 -33.29 -32.66
N GLY A 106 -24.07 -33.82 -33.80
CA GLY A 106 -24.04 -35.25 -34.07
C GLY A 106 -24.82 -35.63 -35.33
N ARG A 107 -24.31 -35.25 -36.50
CA ARG A 107 -24.59 -35.95 -37.77
C ARG A 107 -23.32 -36.00 -38.61
N THR A 108 -22.99 -37.25 -38.96
CA THR A 108 -22.12 -37.77 -40.05
C THR A 108 -21.40 -36.77 -40.92
#